data_AF-A0A2T4SB76-F1
#
_entry.id   AF-A0A2T4SB76-F1
#
_cell.length_a   1.000
_cell.length_b   1.000
_cell.length_c   1.000
_cell.angle_alpha   90.00
_cell.angle_beta   90.00
_cell.angle_gamma   90.00
#
_symmetry.space_group_name_H-M   'P 1'
#
loop_
_entity.id
_entity.type
_entity.pdbx_description
1 polymer ?
#
loop_
_entity_poly.entity_id
_entity_poly.type
_entity_poly.pdbx_seq_one_letter_code
_entity_poly.pdbx_strand_id
1 'polypeptide(L)'
;MSSLLLNKKIDYQAALDLIRTREGFDFAGLAFYEQENQISPIKWHYVSGNLNTRYKLIVLRKGKGLAGNVMKTGKRMIIENVDQCLLPSEKYKYPIVLTECLTAMVAIPLWYNHKVYGVLLLGQRNRKNLPLAHATLSISDVLGIFKEED
;
A
#
# COMPACT_ATOMS: atom_id res chain seq x y z
N MET A 1 0.18 21.06 4.12
CA MET A 1 -0.64 20.96 2.89
C MET A 1 -1.28 19.57 2.89
N SER A 2 -1.99 19.07 1.87
CA SER A 2 -2.36 17.64 1.85
C SER A 2 -1.22 16.84 1.23
N SER A 3 -0.96 15.63 1.71
CA SER A 3 -0.01 14.68 1.10
C SER A 3 -0.26 14.48 -0.41
N LEU A 4 -1.53 14.55 -0.82
CA LEU A 4 -1.99 14.51 -2.22
C LEU A 4 -1.49 15.68 -3.09
N LEU A 5 -1.07 16.80 -2.48
CA LEU A 5 -0.57 17.98 -3.19
C LEU A 5 0.95 17.94 -3.41
N LEU A 6 1.65 16.93 -2.86
CA LEU A 6 3.11 16.83 -2.95
C LEU A 6 3.60 16.79 -4.41
N ASN A 7 2.73 16.38 -5.35
CA ASN A 7 2.98 16.62 -6.77
C ASN A 7 1.69 16.65 -7.61
N LYS A 8 1.17 17.85 -7.91
CA LYS A 8 0.05 18.01 -8.87
C LYS A 8 0.38 17.52 -10.30
N LYS A 9 1.65 17.22 -10.61
CA LYS A 9 2.09 16.72 -11.93
C LYS A 9 2.08 15.20 -12.07
N ILE A 10 1.97 14.43 -10.97
CA ILE A 10 1.94 12.97 -11.05
C ILE A 10 0.48 12.52 -11.05
N ASP A 11 0.10 11.80 -12.10
CA ASP A 11 -1.13 11.02 -12.11
C ASP A 11 -0.90 9.72 -11.32
N TYR A 12 -1.21 9.76 -10.03
CA TYR A 12 -1.03 8.62 -9.13
C TYR A 12 -1.87 7.41 -9.55
N GLN A 13 -3.02 7.62 -10.17
CA GLN A 13 -3.88 6.52 -10.59
C GLN A 13 -3.24 5.79 -11.79
N ALA A 14 -2.84 6.54 -12.82
CA ALA A 14 -2.17 5.97 -14.00
C ALA A 14 -0.84 5.27 -13.62
N ALA A 15 -0.07 5.88 -12.72
CA ALA A 15 1.16 5.28 -12.19
C ALA A 15 0.88 3.95 -11.46
N LEU A 16 -0.15 3.91 -10.60
CA LEU A 16 -0.53 2.71 -9.86
C LEU A 16 -1.03 1.59 -10.79
N ASP A 17 -1.82 1.94 -11.80
CA ASP A 17 -2.29 1.00 -12.82
C ASP A 17 -1.14 0.39 -13.61
N LEU A 18 -0.14 1.21 -13.99
CA LEU A 18 1.07 0.76 -14.67
C LEU A 18 1.89 -0.19 -13.80
N ILE A 19 2.17 0.17 -12.54
CA ILE A 19 2.93 -0.70 -11.62
C ILE A 19 2.22 -2.04 -11.48
N ARG A 20 0.90 -2.04 -11.19
CA ARG A 20 0.16 -3.27 -10.97
C ARG A 20 0.23 -4.21 -12.18
N THR A 21 0.03 -3.67 -13.38
CA THR A 21 -0.01 -4.46 -14.61
C THR A 21 1.37 -4.95 -15.03
N ARG A 22 2.39 -4.07 -15.00
CA ARG A 22 3.78 -4.40 -15.33
C ARG A 22 4.34 -5.49 -14.41
N GLU A 23 4.06 -5.39 -13.12
CA GLU A 23 4.63 -6.27 -12.11
C GLU A 23 3.76 -7.52 -11.86
N GLY A 24 2.62 -7.66 -12.56
CA GLY A 24 1.81 -8.88 -12.54
C GLY A 24 1.02 -9.12 -11.25
N PHE A 25 0.55 -8.04 -10.60
CA PHE A 25 -0.27 -8.12 -9.40
C PHE A 25 -1.78 -8.04 -9.70
N ASP A 26 -2.57 -8.77 -8.92
CA ASP A 26 -4.04 -8.71 -9.00
C ASP A 26 -4.61 -7.39 -8.43
N PHE A 27 -3.92 -6.79 -7.47
CA PHE A 27 -4.37 -5.58 -6.77
C PHE A 27 -3.21 -4.65 -6.46
N ALA A 28 -3.46 -3.35 -6.52
CA ALA A 28 -2.56 -2.35 -5.96
C ALA A 28 -3.33 -1.24 -5.22
N GLY A 29 -2.69 -0.62 -4.23
CA GLY A 29 -3.28 0.48 -3.46
C GLY A 29 -2.23 1.48 -3.00
N LEU A 30 -2.58 2.77 -2.98
CA LEU A 30 -1.80 3.84 -2.38
C LEU A 30 -2.53 4.39 -1.16
N ALA A 31 -1.87 4.34 -0.01
CA ALA A 31 -2.35 4.93 1.22
C ALA A 31 -1.53 6.17 1.61
N PHE A 32 -2.21 7.24 2.01
CA PHE A 32 -1.61 8.47 2.51
C PHE A 32 -2.38 8.97 3.72
N TYR A 33 -1.82 9.93 4.45
CA TYR A 33 -2.60 10.71 5.40
C TYR A 33 -3.60 11.61 4.65
N GLU A 34 -4.83 11.71 5.14
CA GLU A 34 -5.87 12.58 4.57
C GLU A 34 -5.48 14.07 4.63
N GLN A 35 -4.71 14.45 5.65
CA GLN A 35 -4.07 15.75 5.83
C GLN A 35 -2.62 15.53 6.26
N GLU A 36 -1.69 16.44 5.93
CA GLU A 36 -0.26 16.32 6.28
C GLU A 36 0.01 16.61 7.76
N ASN A 37 -0.63 15.84 8.64
CA ASN A 37 -0.46 15.84 10.08
C ASN A 37 -0.46 14.37 10.53
N GLN A 38 0.47 14.00 11.42
CA GLN A 38 0.58 12.61 11.92
C GLN A 38 -0.64 12.13 12.71
N ILE A 39 -1.51 13.05 13.14
CA ILE A 39 -2.79 12.75 13.81
C ILE A 39 -3.89 12.42 12.79
N SER A 40 -3.72 12.85 11.53
CA SER A 40 -4.68 12.63 10.47
C SER A 40 -4.88 11.12 10.21
N PRO A 41 -6.10 10.67 9.87
CA PRO A 41 -6.31 9.30 9.47
C PRO A 41 -5.54 8.97 8.18
N ILE A 42 -5.10 7.73 8.08
CA ILE A 42 -4.55 7.13 6.87
C ILE A 42 -5.69 6.48 6.09
N LYS A 43 -5.81 6.80 4.80
CA LYS A 43 -6.82 6.24 3.89
C LYS A 43 -6.18 5.71 2.61
N TRP A 44 -6.83 4.74 1.98
CA TRP A 44 -6.50 4.28 0.64
C TRP A 44 -7.10 5.26 -0.38
N HIS A 45 -6.24 6.13 -0.93
CA HIS A 45 -6.67 7.19 -1.84
C HIS A 45 -6.81 6.71 -3.28
N TYR A 46 -5.90 5.83 -3.72
CA TYR A 46 -5.91 5.25 -5.05
C TYR A 46 -5.85 3.74 -4.92
N VAL A 47 -6.55 3.04 -5.80
CA VAL A 47 -6.51 1.59 -5.91
C VAL A 47 -6.57 1.19 -7.38
N SER A 48 -6.02 0.02 -7.68
CA SER A 48 -6.04 -0.58 -9.01
C SER A 48 -6.41 -2.05 -8.92
N GLY A 49 -7.28 -2.52 -9.81
CA GLY A 49 -7.76 -3.90 -9.81
C GLY A 49 -8.60 -4.27 -8.58
N ASN A 50 -9.27 -3.29 -7.96
CA ASN A 50 -10.13 -3.49 -6.79
C ASN A 50 -11.41 -4.26 -7.17
N LEU A 51 -11.86 -5.17 -6.30
CA LEU A 51 -13.10 -5.94 -6.49
C LEU A 51 -14.35 -5.11 -6.17
N ASN A 52 -14.20 -4.10 -5.33
CA ASN A 52 -15.30 -3.28 -4.83
C ASN A 52 -14.78 -1.93 -4.31
N THR A 53 -15.68 -1.10 -3.81
CA THR A 53 -15.35 0.24 -3.28
C THR A 53 -15.33 0.33 -1.76
N ARG A 54 -15.42 -0.80 -1.03
CA ARG A 54 -15.44 -0.79 0.46
C ARG A 54 -14.13 -0.30 1.06
N TYR A 55 -13.03 -0.34 0.31
CA TYR A 55 -11.75 0.24 0.73
C TYR A 55 -11.89 1.72 1.13
N LYS A 56 -12.85 2.46 0.56
CA LYS A 56 -13.13 3.88 0.87
C LYS A 56 -13.61 4.10 2.32
N LEU A 57 -14.16 3.05 2.95
CA LEU A 57 -14.61 3.08 4.34
C LEU A 57 -13.48 2.81 5.34
N ILE A 58 -12.31 2.39 4.85
CA ILE A 58 -11.17 2.06 5.70
C ILE A 58 -10.51 3.35 6.21
N VAL A 59 -10.49 3.50 7.53
CA VAL A 59 -9.83 4.60 8.23
C VAL A 59 -8.82 4.00 9.21
N LEU A 60 -7.54 4.29 9.00
CA LEU A 60 -6.44 3.76 9.81
C LEU A 60 -5.76 4.85 10.62
N ARG A 61 -5.18 4.46 11.76
CA ARG A 61 -4.25 5.31 12.53
C ARG A 61 -2.82 4.83 12.30
N LYS A 62 -1.83 5.69 12.54
CA LYS A 62 -0.42 5.28 12.54
C LYS A 62 -0.20 4.09 13.48
N GLY A 63 0.49 3.06 13.00
CA GLY A 63 0.71 1.79 13.69
C GLY A 63 -0.51 0.85 13.76
N LYS A 64 -1.55 1.06 12.95
CA LYS A 64 -2.71 0.17 12.86
C LYS A 64 -2.96 -0.29 11.42
N GLY A 65 -3.19 -1.60 11.26
CA GLY A 65 -3.32 -2.24 9.96
C GLY A 65 -2.05 -2.17 9.13
N LEU A 66 -2.15 -2.56 7.86
CA LEU A 66 -0.99 -2.73 6.99
C LEU A 66 -0.29 -1.40 6.73
N ALA A 67 -1.04 -0.41 6.21
CA ALA A 67 -0.50 0.91 5.92
C ALA A 67 -0.01 1.62 7.18
N GLY A 68 -0.77 1.58 8.28
CA GLY A 68 -0.36 2.22 9.53
C GLY A 68 0.94 1.62 10.10
N ASN A 69 1.14 0.31 10.01
CA ASN A 69 2.37 -0.34 10.46
C ASN A 69 3.57 0.10 9.63
N VAL A 70 3.47 0.06 8.30
CA VAL A 70 4.55 0.49 7.40
C VAL A 70 4.87 1.98 7.59
N MET A 71 3.85 2.84 7.74
CA MET A 71 4.04 4.26 8.06
C MET A 71 4.74 4.50 9.40
N LYS A 72 4.59 3.58 10.36
CA LYS A 72 5.23 3.69 11.69
C LYS A 72 6.68 3.22 11.65
N THR A 73 6.94 2.11 10.97
CA THR A 73 8.27 1.47 10.97
C THR A 73 9.20 2.01 9.88
N GLY A 74 8.64 2.57 8.80
CA GLY A 74 9.39 2.92 7.60
C GLY A 74 10.02 1.71 6.91
N LYS A 75 9.51 0.50 7.18
CA LYS A 75 10.03 -0.76 6.65
C LYS A 75 8.96 -1.47 5.84
N ARG A 76 9.40 -2.14 4.78
CA ARG A 76 8.55 -3.04 3.98
C ARG A 76 7.94 -4.13 4.85
N MET A 77 6.74 -4.56 4.49
CA MET A 77 6.04 -5.70 5.09
C MET A 77 5.64 -6.66 3.98
N ILE A 78 6.14 -7.89 4.04
CA ILE A 78 5.90 -8.94 3.06
C ILE A 78 5.12 -10.05 3.75
N ILE A 79 4.01 -10.47 3.13
CA ILE A 79 3.22 -11.62 3.54
C ILE A 79 3.03 -12.51 2.32
N GLU A 80 3.79 -13.60 2.25
CA GLU A 80 3.73 -14.55 1.14
C GLU A 80 2.47 -15.41 1.17
N ASN A 81 1.94 -15.68 2.37
CA ASN A 81 0.70 -16.42 2.55
C ASN A 81 -0.06 -15.92 3.78
N VAL A 82 -1.18 -15.23 3.53
CA VAL A 82 -2.05 -14.65 4.57
C VAL A 82 -2.59 -15.71 5.53
N ASP A 83 -2.96 -16.90 5.04
CA ASP A 83 -3.53 -17.96 5.87
C ASP A 83 -2.50 -18.60 6.81
N GLN A 84 -1.22 -18.56 6.44
CA GLN A 84 -0.13 -19.08 7.27
C GLN A 84 0.45 -18.01 8.21
N CYS A 85 0.55 -16.77 7.75
CA CYS A 85 1.18 -15.69 8.52
C CYS A 85 0.23 -15.01 9.50
N LEU A 86 -1.09 -15.04 9.25
CA LEU A 86 -2.08 -14.33 10.08
C LEU A 86 -3.11 -15.30 10.65
N LEU A 87 -3.27 -15.28 11.97
CA LEU A 87 -4.37 -15.98 12.61
C LEU A 87 -5.72 -15.39 12.15
N PRO A 88 -6.81 -16.17 12.13
CA PRO A 88 -8.15 -15.65 11.80
C PRO A 88 -8.55 -14.44 12.65
N SER A 89 -8.19 -14.46 13.92
CA SER A 89 -8.38 -13.36 14.90
C SER A 89 -7.45 -12.16 14.68
N GLU A 90 -6.64 -12.15 13.62
CA GLU A 90 -5.77 -11.03 13.28
C GLU A 90 -6.12 -10.42 11.94
N LYS A 91 -6.83 -11.16 11.08
CA LYS A 91 -7.23 -10.67 9.75
C LYS A 91 -8.09 -9.40 9.83
N TYR A 92 -8.93 -9.24 10.85
CA TYR A 92 -9.71 -8.01 11.04
C TYR A 92 -8.86 -6.78 11.32
N LYS A 93 -7.61 -6.96 11.80
CA LYS A 93 -6.66 -5.85 11.98
C LYS A 93 -6.20 -5.28 10.62
N TYR A 94 -6.40 -6.02 9.53
CA TYR A 94 -5.97 -5.68 8.18
C TYR A 94 -7.18 -5.60 7.22
N PRO A 95 -8.05 -4.58 7.34
CA PRO A 95 -9.32 -4.54 6.62
C PRO A 95 -9.18 -4.59 5.10
N ILE A 96 -8.10 -4.03 4.52
CA ILE A 96 -7.87 -4.08 3.06
C ILE A 96 -7.69 -5.52 2.55
N VAL A 97 -7.06 -6.38 3.35
CA VAL A 97 -6.84 -7.80 3.03
C VAL A 97 -8.18 -8.52 2.93
N LEU A 98 -9.10 -8.21 3.85
CA LEU A 98 -10.44 -8.78 3.86
C LEU A 98 -11.31 -8.25 2.72
N THR A 99 -11.36 -6.93 2.53
CA THR A 99 -12.25 -6.33 1.52
C THR A 99 -11.86 -6.70 0.10
N GLU A 100 -10.57 -6.93 -0.15
CA GLU A 100 -10.01 -7.26 -1.46
C GLU A 100 -9.61 -8.74 -1.60
N CYS A 101 -9.92 -9.59 -0.62
CA CYS A 101 -9.63 -11.03 -0.64
C CYS A 101 -8.15 -11.35 -0.97
N LEU A 102 -7.21 -10.59 -0.40
CA LEU A 102 -5.79 -10.78 -0.66
C LEU A 102 -5.26 -12.02 0.05
N THR A 103 -4.48 -12.83 -0.67
CA THR A 103 -3.86 -14.06 -0.16
C THR A 103 -2.35 -13.94 -0.01
N ALA A 104 -1.71 -13.02 -0.73
CA ALA A 104 -0.31 -12.65 -0.57
C ALA A 104 -0.14 -11.16 -0.88
N MET A 105 0.84 -10.48 -0.27
CA MET A 105 1.03 -9.04 -0.47
C MET A 105 2.43 -8.54 -0.08
N VAL A 106 2.78 -7.39 -0.64
CA VAL A 106 3.91 -6.56 -0.23
C VAL A 106 3.41 -5.13 0.02
N ALA A 107 3.76 -4.56 1.16
CA ALA A 107 3.54 -3.15 1.48
C ALA A 107 4.89 -2.43 1.62
N ILE A 108 5.06 -1.35 0.87
CA ILE A 108 6.32 -0.63 0.69
C ILE A 108 6.14 0.82 1.18
N PRO A 109 7.04 1.33 2.04
CA PRO A 109 7.00 2.72 2.48
C PRO A 109 7.37 3.66 1.32
N LEU A 110 6.67 4.80 1.24
CA LEU A 110 6.98 5.87 0.28
C LEU A 110 7.71 7.00 1.02
N TRP A 111 9.03 7.07 0.87
CA TRP A 111 9.86 8.08 1.52
C TRP A 111 10.01 9.34 0.67
N TYR A 112 9.88 10.49 1.30
CA TYR A 112 10.22 11.79 0.72
C TYR A 112 10.75 12.71 1.83
N ASN A 113 11.86 13.41 1.58
CA ASN A 113 12.49 14.33 2.54
C ASN A 113 12.60 13.75 3.97
N HIS A 114 13.20 12.58 4.13
CA HIS A 114 13.43 11.95 5.44
C HIS A 114 12.16 11.58 6.23
N LYS A 115 11.02 11.46 5.53
CA LYS A 115 9.74 11.10 6.14
C LYS A 115 9.01 10.07 5.27
N VAL A 116 8.32 9.15 5.92
CA VAL A 116 7.37 8.24 5.27
C VAL A 116 6.05 8.96 5.05
N TYR A 117 5.73 9.23 3.78
CA TYR A 117 4.55 9.99 3.36
C TYR A 117 3.35 9.11 3.05
N GLY A 118 3.59 7.87 2.63
CA GLY A 118 2.54 6.94 2.25
C GLY A 118 3.03 5.51 2.16
N VAL A 119 2.15 4.65 1.65
CA VAL A 119 2.40 3.22 1.47
C VAL A 119 1.87 2.78 0.12
N LEU A 120 2.71 2.11 -0.66
CA LEU A 120 2.28 1.31 -1.80
C LEU A 120 1.99 -0.11 -1.32
N LEU A 121 0.83 -0.64 -1.67
CA LEU A 121 0.45 -2.03 -1.46
C LEU A 121 0.31 -2.71 -2.82
N LEU A 122 0.90 -3.89 -2.95
CA LEU A 122 0.74 -4.80 -4.08
C LEU A 122 0.25 -6.14 -3.53
N GLY A 123 -0.84 -6.66 -4.09
CA GLY A 123 -1.54 -7.83 -3.56
C GLY A 123 -1.90 -8.84 -4.64
N GLN A 124 -1.88 -10.11 -4.24
CA GLN A 124 -2.32 -11.26 -5.04
C GLN A 124 -3.56 -11.90 -4.41
N ARG A 125 -4.39 -12.52 -5.24
CA ARG A 125 -5.58 -13.26 -4.81
C ARG A 125 -5.47 -14.73 -5.21
N ASN A 126 -6.45 -15.53 -4.80
CA ASN A 126 -6.61 -16.92 -5.23
C ASN A 126 -5.35 -17.79 -5.01
N ARG A 127 -4.58 -17.50 -3.96
CA ARG A 127 -3.33 -18.19 -3.61
C ARG A 127 -2.23 -18.08 -4.69
N LYS A 128 -2.30 -17.07 -5.55
CA LYS A 128 -1.16 -16.74 -6.42
C LYS A 128 0.01 -16.28 -5.56
N ASN A 129 1.20 -16.77 -5.90
CA ASN A 129 2.45 -16.37 -5.27
C ASN A 129 2.81 -14.92 -5.63
N LEU A 130 3.60 -14.28 -4.77
CA LEU A 130 4.22 -13.02 -5.12
C LEU A 130 5.18 -13.22 -6.32
N PRO A 131 5.19 -12.31 -7.32
CA PRO A 131 6.15 -12.37 -8.42
C PRO A 131 7.59 -12.37 -7.89
N LEU A 132 8.53 -13.09 -8.51
CA LEU A 132 9.92 -13.24 -7.98
C LEU A 132 10.63 -11.91 -7.68
N ALA A 133 10.34 -10.86 -8.44
CA ALA A 133 10.92 -9.53 -8.25
C ALA A 133 10.33 -8.73 -7.07
N HIS A 134 9.36 -9.28 -6.33
CA HIS A 134 8.63 -8.54 -5.29
C HIS A 134 9.53 -7.99 -4.16
N ALA A 135 10.70 -8.61 -3.93
CA ALA A 135 11.66 -8.17 -2.93
C ALA A 135 12.60 -7.05 -3.42
N THR A 136 12.68 -6.78 -4.73
CA THR A 136 13.60 -5.79 -5.33
C THR A 136 12.85 -4.77 -6.19
N LEU A 137 11.53 -4.68 -6.03
CA LEU A 137 10.66 -3.76 -6.78
C LEU A 137 11.04 -2.30 -6.57
N SER A 138 11.78 -1.73 -7.54
CA SER A 138 12.10 -0.30 -7.54
C SER A 138 10.87 0.54 -7.91
N ILE A 139 10.39 1.34 -6.96
CA ILE A 139 9.28 2.29 -7.19
C ILE A 139 9.73 3.64 -7.75
N SER A 140 11.05 3.92 -7.78
CA SER A 140 11.61 5.22 -8.16
C SER A 140 11.20 5.64 -9.57
N ASP A 141 11.10 4.67 -10.48
CA ASP A 141 10.92 4.92 -11.90
C ASP A 141 9.48 5.34 -12.25
N VAL A 142 8.51 5.06 -11.36
CA VAL A 142 7.08 5.29 -11.62
C VAL A 142 6.45 6.26 -10.62
N LEU A 143 6.90 6.25 -9.37
CA LEU A 143 6.44 7.19 -8.34
C LEU A 143 7.42 8.35 -8.10
N GLY A 144 8.50 8.42 -8.90
CA GLY A 144 9.35 9.58 -9.20
C GLY A 144 10.07 10.23 -8.02
N ILE A 145 9.30 10.86 -7.13
CA ILE A 145 9.80 11.58 -5.96
C ILE A 145 10.01 10.68 -4.75
N PHE A 146 9.39 9.49 -4.76
CA PHE A 146 9.43 8.58 -3.63
C PHE A 146 10.58 7.59 -3.75
N LYS A 147 11.28 7.38 -2.64
CA LYS A 147 12.27 6.32 -2.46
C LYS A 147 11.73 5.25 -1.53
N GLU A 148 12.36 4.07 -1.55
CA GLU A 148 12.03 2.96 -0.63
C GLU A 148 12.70 3.10 0.73
N GLU A 149 13.81 3.82 0.76
CA GLU A 149 14.66 4.04 1.92
C GLU A 149 15.20 5.47 1.85
N ASP A 150 15.67 5.96 3.00
CA ASP A 150 16.16 7.32 3.17
C ASP A 150 17.61 7.49 2.70
#